data_AF-A0A3R7NMD4-F1
#
_entry.id   AF-A0A3R7NMD4-F1
#
_cell.length_a   1.000
_cell.length_b   1.000
_cell.length_c   1.000
_cell.angle_alpha   90.00
_cell.angle_beta   90.00
_cell.angle_gamma   90.00
#
_symmetry.space_group_name_H-M   'P 1'
#
loop_
_entity.id
_entity.type
_entity.pdbx_description
1 polymer ?
#
loop_
_entity_poly.entity_id
_entity_poly.type
_entity_poly.pdbx_seq_one_letter_code
_entity_poly.pdbx_strand_id
1 'polypeptide(L)'
;MAWLNNETSPRHFSQEELEYTRNRVKSAKGFKQGGLHLVDNGNWRRSPELAACPLCTGKPEATIFMLGLCEGEAGQPKEYMTFYPRLGASGSLLLVSSKGITIEKLDEWTMRHEPSGVTMATTSLRRSPFGSMLWSVKDTLDFCSSPRKANEPVVITLSNCTMDEFTCGDGLCIPFRDRCSNTYECNDMTDEENCQKNYSSLMPPPQRPFLLNITVSLTKVASVDIVSQNLEVRLEWHLEWYDERRQYHNLADDPMRNVFNQLEGLWIPALVDEESLHGRDTPLTYVTVVKQGTPIRAGNDYLYSGKDNRLKHSIKSSYYITCNFNLENYPFDKQTCAITFSISNLAGYPVKLQGSLKDQGSGRGLTEYVLSNTSLALGSKGGVVFVRLQRKPTYHLVSTYIPVLLLDVIGYGTLFISADDFQVDFIIPL
;
A
#
# COMPACT_ATOMS: atom_id res chain seq x y z
N MET A 1 8.17 60.72 -11.12
CA MET A 1 6.92 61.49 -11.24
C MET A 1 5.93 60.90 -10.24
N ALA A 2 5.46 61.75 -9.31
CA ALA A 2 4.38 61.63 -8.31
C ALA A 2 4.31 60.36 -7.41
N TRP A 3 4.56 60.38 -6.08
CA TRP A 3 3.78 61.01 -4.97
C TRP A 3 2.33 60.48 -4.90
N LEU A 4 1.67 60.17 -3.77
CA LEU A 4 1.93 59.89 -2.34
C LEU A 4 0.52 59.82 -1.66
N ASN A 5 0.38 59.13 -0.51
CA ASN A 5 -0.53 59.45 0.62
C ASN A 5 -2.06 59.21 0.46
N ASN A 6 -2.87 58.93 1.50
CA ASN A 6 -2.65 58.71 2.93
C ASN A 6 -3.87 58.00 3.57
N GLU A 7 -3.62 57.50 4.78
CA GLU A 7 -4.48 57.12 5.91
C GLU A 7 -5.83 57.86 6.11
N THR A 8 -6.82 57.18 6.72
CA THR A 8 -7.47 57.55 8.01
C THR A 8 -8.67 56.66 8.38
N SER A 9 -8.64 56.05 9.58
CA SER A 9 -9.79 55.81 10.46
C SER A 9 -9.86 57.01 11.45
N PRO A 10 -10.92 57.33 12.26
CA PRO A 10 -12.11 56.57 12.64
C PRO A 10 -13.45 57.37 12.70
N ARG A 11 -14.59 56.70 12.96
CA ARG A 11 -15.74 57.31 13.67
C ARG A 11 -16.36 56.33 14.66
N HIS A 12 -16.35 56.72 15.94
CA HIS A 12 -17.12 56.14 17.03
C HIS A 12 -18.62 56.44 16.82
N PHE A 13 -19.48 55.43 16.92
CA PHE A 13 -20.93 55.60 17.00
C PHE A 13 -21.35 56.08 18.39
N SER A 14 -22.34 56.97 18.45
CA SER A 14 -22.88 57.52 19.70
C SER A 14 -23.79 56.50 20.41
N GLN A 15 -23.95 56.60 21.75
CA GLN A 15 -24.79 55.68 22.52
C GLN A 15 -26.29 55.75 22.15
N GLU A 16 -26.76 56.86 21.56
CA GLU A 16 -28.13 57.00 21.08
C GLU A 16 -28.39 56.22 19.77
N GLU A 17 -27.37 55.99 18.93
CA GLU A 17 -27.47 55.19 17.70
C GLU A 17 -27.46 53.67 17.98
N LEU A 18 -26.90 53.25 19.13
CA LEU A 18 -26.91 51.87 19.60
C LEU A 18 -28.25 51.48 20.27
N GLU A 19 -29.04 52.43 20.77
CA GLU A 19 -30.37 52.17 21.32
C GLU A 19 -31.46 52.08 20.24
N TYR A 20 -31.30 52.79 19.11
CA TYR A 20 -32.20 52.67 17.96
C TYR A 20 -32.11 51.29 17.29
N THR A 21 -30.93 50.68 17.25
CA THR A 21 -30.70 49.35 16.68
C THR A 21 -31.09 48.21 17.62
N ARG A 22 -31.04 48.41 18.95
CA ARG A 22 -31.43 47.38 19.93
C ARG A 22 -32.96 47.19 20.01
N ASN A 23 -33.75 48.22 19.74
CA ASN A 23 -35.22 48.16 19.79
C ASN A 23 -35.88 47.61 18.51
N ARG A 24 -35.13 47.38 17.42
CA ARG A 24 -35.66 46.74 16.19
C ARG A 24 -35.53 45.21 16.17
N VAL A 25 -34.84 44.61 17.15
CA VAL A 25 -34.64 43.15 17.24
C VAL A 25 -35.71 42.46 18.10
N LYS A 26 -36.66 43.20 18.68
CA LYS A 26 -37.78 42.64 19.46
C LYS A 26 -39.15 42.95 18.85
N SER A 27 -39.38 42.66 17.57
CA SER A 27 -40.70 42.26 17.07
C SER A 27 -40.64 41.99 15.56
N ALA A 28 -40.55 40.72 15.18
CA ALA A 28 -41.15 40.16 13.97
C ALA A 28 -40.82 38.67 13.90
N LYS A 29 -41.56 37.88 14.70
CA LYS A 29 -41.81 36.47 14.37
C LYS A 29 -42.51 36.44 13.02
N GLY A 30 -41.86 35.87 12.01
CA GLY A 30 -42.42 35.65 10.69
C GLY A 30 -41.62 34.59 9.94
N PHE A 31 -42.19 33.39 9.85
CA PHE A 31 -41.73 32.21 9.12
C PHE A 31 -40.98 32.51 7.82
N LYS A 32 -39.75 32.00 7.66
CA LYS A 32 -39.15 31.68 6.36
C LYS A 32 -38.36 30.37 6.45
N GLN A 33 -38.83 29.34 5.75
CA GLN A 33 -38.17 28.04 5.63
C GLN A 33 -36.91 28.18 4.77
N GLY A 34 -35.75 27.82 5.32
CA GLY A 34 -34.47 27.78 4.58
C GLY A 34 -34.39 26.57 3.64
N GLY A 35 -33.83 26.79 2.45
CA GLY A 35 -33.57 25.75 1.45
C GLY A 35 -32.47 24.76 1.89
N LEU A 36 -32.59 23.53 1.41
CA LEU A 36 -31.62 22.45 1.62
C LEU A 36 -30.57 22.50 0.49
N HIS A 37 -29.28 22.34 0.83
CA HIS A 37 -28.19 22.17 -0.14
C HIS A 37 -27.53 20.79 0.02
N LEU A 38 -27.16 20.17 -1.10
CA LEU A 38 -26.44 18.89 -1.15
C LEU A 38 -24.95 19.15 -0.94
N VAL A 39 -24.35 18.52 0.07
CA VAL A 39 -22.89 18.53 0.28
C VAL A 39 -22.25 17.29 -0.37
N ASP A 40 -20.96 17.38 -0.68
CA ASP A 40 -20.15 16.39 -1.42
C ASP A 40 -20.25 14.94 -0.91
N ASN A 41 -20.75 14.74 0.31
CA ASN A 41 -20.98 13.42 0.90
C ASN A 41 -22.42 12.90 0.70
N GLY A 42 -23.21 13.49 -0.19
CA GLY A 42 -24.59 13.07 -0.51
C GLY A 42 -25.66 13.41 0.54
N ASN A 43 -25.33 14.22 1.55
CA ASN A 43 -26.26 14.62 2.62
C ASN A 43 -26.80 16.03 2.38
N TRP A 44 -28.04 16.29 2.81
CA TRP A 44 -28.65 17.62 2.71
C TRP A 44 -28.50 18.41 4.02
N ARG A 45 -28.04 19.66 3.95
CA ARG A 45 -27.90 20.56 5.11
C ARG A 45 -28.71 21.84 4.92
N ARG A 46 -29.39 22.31 5.97
CA ARG A 46 -30.13 23.60 5.97
C ARG A 46 -29.17 24.74 6.31
N SER A 47 -29.12 25.77 5.47
CA SER A 47 -28.44 27.04 5.77
C SER A 47 -29.49 28.15 6.00
N PRO A 48 -29.32 29.07 6.97
CA PRO A 48 -30.35 30.07 7.29
C PRO A 48 -30.35 31.32 6.43
N GLU A 49 -29.42 31.49 5.48
CA GLU A 49 -29.27 32.77 4.76
C GLU A 49 -29.03 32.54 3.28
N LEU A 50 -30.06 32.73 2.44
CA LEU A 50 -29.91 33.32 1.10
C LEU A 50 -31.30 33.59 0.51
N ALA A 51 -31.60 34.88 0.34
CA ALA A 51 -32.73 35.36 -0.44
C ALA A 51 -32.53 34.98 -1.92
N ALA A 52 -33.62 34.67 -2.61
CA ALA A 52 -33.65 34.40 -4.04
C ALA A 52 -32.88 35.48 -4.83
N CYS A 53 -31.82 35.07 -5.52
CA CYS A 53 -31.09 35.92 -6.45
C CYS A 53 -31.49 35.51 -7.88
N PRO A 54 -31.94 36.43 -8.76
CA PRO A 54 -32.39 36.08 -10.11
C PRO A 54 -31.25 35.74 -11.09
N LEU A 55 -29.98 35.85 -10.69
CA LEU A 55 -28.80 35.45 -11.44
C LEU A 55 -27.69 35.11 -10.42
N CYS A 56 -27.50 33.84 -10.11
CA CYS A 56 -26.43 33.40 -9.21
C CYS A 56 -25.07 33.43 -9.93
N THR A 57 -24.20 34.36 -9.59
CA THR A 57 -22.75 34.27 -9.85
C THR A 57 -22.11 33.41 -8.77
N GLY A 58 -22.05 32.10 -9.02
CA GLY A 58 -21.41 31.09 -8.19
C GLY A 58 -21.23 29.84 -9.05
N LYS A 59 -20.19 29.03 -8.79
CA LYS A 59 -19.79 27.87 -9.62
C LYS A 59 -21.01 27.08 -10.14
N PRO A 60 -21.00 26.65 -11.42
CA PRO A 60 -22.17 26.04 -12.05
C PRO A 60 -22.68 24.89 -11.19
N GLU A 61 -24.00 24.85 -11.02
CA GLU A 61 -24.75 23.76 -10.40
C GLU A 61 -24.14 22.42 -10.84
N ALA A 62 -23.86 21.51 -9.89
CA ALA A 62 -23.17 20.26 -10.17
C ALA A 62 -23.82 19.52 -11.35
N THR A 63 -23.16 19.52 -12.51
CA THR A 63 -23.66 18.91 -13.74
C THR A 63 -23.45 17.41 -13.64
N ILE A 64 -24.53 16.66 -13.42
CA ILE A 64 -24.49 15.20 -13.41
C ILE A 64 -24.73 14.72 -14.84
N PHE A 65 -23.90 13.80 -15.35
CA PHE A 65 -24.08 13.16 -16.64
C PHE A 65 -24.50 11.70 -16.50
N MET A 66 -25.15 11.17 -17.55
CA MET A 66 -25.55 9.77 -17.65
C MET A 66 -24.92 9.11 -18.87
N LEU A 67 -24.44 7.88 -18.72
CA LEU A 67 -23.98 7.05 -19.84
C LEU A 67 -24.64 5.67 -19.80
N GLY A 68 -24.92 5.09 -20.98
CA GLY A 68 -25.27 3.67 -21.14
C GLY A 68 -26.75 3.36 -21.39
N LEU A 69 -27.67 4.33 -21.28
CA LEU A 69 -29.12 4.07 -21.46
C LEU A 69 -29.47 3.58 -22.88
N CYS A 70 -28.98 4.25 -23.92
CA CYS A 70 -29.20 3.88 -25.32
C CYS A 70 -28.08 2.96 -25.87
N GLU A 71 -28.34 2.27 -26.98
CA GLU A 71 -27.30 1.57 -27.73
C GLU A 71 -26.51 2.58 -28.60
N GLY A 72 -25.19 2.63 -28.45
CA GLY A 72 -24.33 3.57 -29.17
C GLY A 72 -23.78 3.00 -30.48
N GLU A 73 -23.60 3.83 -31.50
CA GLU A 73 -22.86 3.44 -32.72
C GLU A 73 -21.35 3.29 -32.40
N ALA A 74 -20.76 2.16 -32.80
CA ALA A 74 -19.32 1.88 -32.71
C ALA A 74 -18.68 2.06 -31.32
N GLY A 75 -19.34 1.63 -30.24
CA GLY A 75 -18.72 1.46 -28.93
C GLY A 75 -18.32 2.75 -28.20
N GLN A 76 -18.79 3.92 -28.64
CA GLN A 76 -18.68 5.15 -27.84
C GLN A 76 -20.02 5.47 -27.16
N PRO A 77 -20.05 5.60 -25.83
CA PRO A 77 -21.25 6.03 -25.12
C PRO A 77 -21.45 7.53 -25.39
N LYS A 78 -22.10 7.87 -26.49
CA LYS A 78 -22.62 9.22 -26.73
C LYS A 78 -23.99 9.31 -26.07
N GLU A 79 -24.07 10.08 -24.99
CA GLU A 79 -25.01 11.21 -24.84
C GLU A 79 -24.80 11.87 -23.47
N TYR A 80 -24.10 13.02 -23.45
CA TYR A 80 -24.00 13.85 -22.25
C TYR A 80 -25.36 14.46 -21.96
N MET A 81 -26.04 13.94 -20.94
CA MET A 81 -27.27 14.54 -20.45
C MET A 81 -27.04 15.14 -19.08
N THR A 82 -27.23 16.45 -18.94
CA THR A 82 -27.11 17.14 -17.66
C THR A 82 -28.35 16.93 -16.81
N PHE A 83 -28.16 16.40 -15.60
CA PHE A 83 -29.18 16.32 -14.56
C PHE A 83 -28.97 17.39 -13.50
N TYR A 84 -30.08 17.96 -13.05
CA TYR A 84 -30.16 18.95 -12.00
C TYR A 84 -30.89 18.35 -10.80
N PRO A 85 -30.26 18.30 -9.62
CA PRO A 85 -30.92 17.79 -8.42
C PRO A 85 -32.00 18.77 -7.95
N ARG A 86 -33.19 18.22 -7.69
CA ARG A 86 -34.36 18.90 -7.14
C ARG A 86 -34.89 18.09 -5.96
N LEU A 87 -35.67 18.74 -5.10
CA LEU A 87 -36.46 18.05 -4.09
C LEU A 87 -37.78 17.59 -4.71
N GLY A 88 -38.03 16.28 -4.66
CA GLY A 88 -39.32 15.71 -5.03
C GLY A 88 -40.43 16.13 -4.07
N ALA A 89 -41.69 15.90 -4.46
CA ALA A 89 -42.86 16.27 -3.66
C ALA A 89 -42.91 15.55 -2.29
N SER A 90 -42.27 14.39 -2.19
CA SER A 90 -42.13 13.58 -0.97
C SER A 90 -40.89 13.95 -0.12
N GLY A 91 -40.07 14.91 -0.57
CA GLY A 91 -38.77 15.23 0.03
C GLY A 91 -37.63 14.30 -0.39
N SER A 92 -37.87 13.41 -1.36
CA SER A 92 -36.91 12.52 -2.00
C SER A 92 -35.94 13.27 -2.93
N LEU A 93 -34.80 12.63 -3.27
CA LEU A 93 -33.92 13.11 -4.33
C LEU A 93 -34.60 12.89 -5.69
N LEU A 94 -34.83 13.99 -6.42
CA LEU A 94 -35.34 13.98 -7.79
C LEU A 94 -34.27 14.56 -8.71
N LEU A 95 -33.73 13.77 -9.63
CA LEU A 95 -32.82 14.26 -10.66
C LEU A 95 -33.64 14.59 -11.92
N VAL A 96 -33.58 15.83 -12.38
CA VAL A 96 -34.32 16.29 -13.57
C VAL A 96 -33.33 16.63 -14.66
N SER A 97 -33.51 16.07 -15.85
CA SER A 97 -32.62 16.32 -16.98
C SER A 97 -33.10 17.44 -17.89
N SER A 98 -32.17 18.02 -18.66
CA SER A 98 -32.49 18.99 -19.71
C SER A 98 -33.31 18.40 -20.86
N LYS A 99 -33.38 17.07 -21.01
CA LYS A 99 -34.20 16.36 -22.01
C LYS A 99 -35.51 15.79 -21.43
N GLY A 100 -35.93 16.22 -20.25
CA GLY A 100 -37.21 15.77 -19.65
C GLY A 100 -37.17 14.37 -19.03
N ILE A 101 -36.00 13.87 -18.64
CA ILE A 101 -35.85 12.62 -17.89
C ILE A 101 -35.87 12.93 -16.39
N THR A 102 -36.64 12.17 -15.62
CA THR A 102 -36.69 12.24 -14.16
C THR A 102 -36.18 10.93 -13.56
N ILE A 103 -35.34 11.03 -12.54
CA ILE A 103 -34.89 9.88 -11.73
C ILE A 103 -35.26 10.15 -10.28
N GLU A 104 -36.10 9.31 -9.73
CA GLU A 104 -36.57 9.41 -8.35
C GLU A 104 -36.47 8.05 -7.66
N LYS A 105 -36.25 8.08 -6.34
CA LYS A 105 -36.35 6.90 -5.49
C LYS A 105 -37.75 6.82 -4.90
N LEU A 106 -38.54 5.88 -5.41
CA LEU A 106 -39.80 5.44 -4.82
C LEU A 106 -39.51 4.22 -3.94
N ASP A 107 -40.06 3.05 -4.27
CA ASP A 107 -39.63 1.76 -3.69
C ASP A 107 -38.30 1.28 -4.28
N GLU A 108 -38.10 1.55 -5.56
CA GLU A 108 -36.86 1.39 -6.31
C GLU A 108 -36.51 2.68 -7.05
N TRP A 109 -35.28 2.79 -7.56
CA TRP A 109 -34.92 3.91 -8.41
C TRP A 109 -35.59 3.75 -9.77
N THR A 110 -36.43 4.71 -10.13
CA THR A 110 -37.18 4.70 -11.37
C THR A 110 -36.77 5.87 -12.24
N MET A 111 -36.44 5.59 -13.50
CA MET A 111 -36.15 6.58 -14.53
C MET A 111 -37.36 6.72 -15.46
N ARG A 112 -37.91 7.92 -15.59
CA ARG A 112 -39.10 8.22 -16.39
C ARG A 112 -38.80 9.31 -17.41
N HIS A 113 -39.37 9.19 -18.60
CA HIS A 113 -39.41 10.27 -19.57
C HIS A 113 -40.72 11.03 -19.40
N GLU A 114 -40.67 12.24 -18.86
CA GLU A 114 -41.87 13.04 -18.58
C GLU A 114 -42.69 13.38 -19.84
N PRO A 115 -42.08 13.75 -20.99
CA PRO A 115 -42.84 14.05 -22.20
C PRO A 115 -43.69 12.90 -22.75
N SER A 116 -43.21 11.65 -22.66
CA SER A 116 -43.98 10.47 -23.12
C SER A 116 -44.68 9.72 -21.98
N GLY A 117 -44.39 10.02 -20.72
CA GLY A 117 -44.92 9.34 -19.55
C GLY A 117 -44.40 7.93 -19.32
N VAL A 118 -43.44 7.46 -20.13
CA VAL A 118 -42.91 6.09 -20.12
C VAL A 118 -41.81 5.92 -19.06
N THR A 119 -41.86 4.80 -18.33
CA THR A 119 -40.76 4.38 -17.45
C THR A 119 -39.68 3.71 -18.28
N MET A 120 -38.48 4.28 -18.29
CA MET A 120 -37.37 3.81 -19.13
C MET A 120 -36.52 2.73 -18.48
N ALA A 121 -36.21 2.87 -17.20
CA ALA A 121 -35.36 1.92 -16.49
C ALA A 121 -35.63 1.91 -14.99
N THR A 122 -35.38 0.77 -14.35
CA THR A 122 -35.56 0.59 -12.90
C THR A 122 -34.36 -0.10 -12.28
N THR A 123 -33.98 0.28 -11.05
CA THR A 123 -32.96 -0.46 -10.27
C THR A 123 -33.29 -0.49 -8.78
N SER A 124 -33.21 -1.67 -8.17
CA SER A 124 -33.63 -1.93 -6.79
C SER A 124 -32.56 -1.57 -5.74
N LEU A 125 -31.69 -0.62 -6.05
CA LEU A 125 -30.56 -0.22 -5.20
C LEU A 125 -31.01 0.58 -3.98
N ARG A 126 -30.48 0.21 -2.80
CA ARG A 126 -30.74 0.95 -1.55
C ARG A 126 -29.94 2.25 -1.44
N ARG A 127 -28.75 2.30 -2.05
CA ARG A 127 -27.85 3.47 -2.05
C ARG A 127 -28.23 4.51 -3.11
N SER A 128 -27.51 5.64 -3.13
CA SER A 128 -27.63 6.66 -4.18
C SER A 128 -27.34 6.06 -5.57
N PRO A 129 -27.93 6.57 -6.66
CA PRO A 129 -27.79 5.97 -7.98
C PRO A 129 -26.51 6.46 -8.69
N PHE A 130 -25.55 7.07 -7.98
CA PHE A 130 -24.27 7.52 -8.54
C PHE A 130 -23.28 6.37 -8.71
N GLY A 131 -22.43 6.49 -9.72
CA GLY A 131 -21.52 5.44 -10.18
C GLY A 131 -22.13 4.57 -11.27
N SER A 132 -21.39 3.52 -11.63
CA SER A 132 -21.78 2.53 -12.64
C SER A 132 -22.52 1.37 -11.98
N MET A 133 -23.76 1.14 -12.36
CA MET A 133 -24.60 0.09 -11.76
C MET A 133 -25.56 -0.55 -12.75
N LEU A 134 -26.10 -1.71 -12.39
CA LEU A 134 -27.02 -2.45 -13.23
C LEU A 134 -28.45 -1.88 -13.12
N TRP A 135 -29.05 -1.59 -14.27
CA TRP A 135 -30.44 -1.17 -14.44
C TRP A 135 -31.17 -2.17 -15.33
N SER A 136 -32.45 -2.39 -15.03
CA SER A 136 -33.35 -3.15 -15.91
C SER A 136 -34.04 -2.17 -16.84
N VAL A 137 -33.73 -2.23 -18.14
CA VAL A 137 -34.39 -1.41 -19.16
C VAL A 137 -35.84 -1.86 -19.31
N LYS A 138 -36.77 -0.92 -19.41
CA LYS A 138 -38.20 -1.19 -19.62
C LYS A 138 -38.59 -0.82 -21.04
N ASP A 139 -38.61 0.46 -21.37
CA ASP A 139 -38.95 0.95 -22.70
C ASP A 139 -38.20 2.27 -22.99
N THR A 140 -37.42 2.28 -24.08
CA THR A 140 -36.65 3.45 -24.52
C THR A 140 -36.98 3.86 -25.96
N LEU A 141 -38.06 3.34 -26.55
CA LEU A 141 -38.43 3.57 -27.96
C LEU A 141 -38.64 5.05 -28.30
N ASP A 142 -39.26 5.79 -27.38
CA ASP A 142 -39.57 7.22 -27.59
C ASP A 142 -38.36 8.15 -27.36
N PHE A 143 -37.25 7.61 -26.84
CA PHE A 143 -36.09 8.40 -26.43
C PHE A 143 -34.82 8.03 -27.19
N CYS A 144 -34.55 6.74 -27.42
CA CYS A 144 -33.34 6.25 -28.08
C CYS A 144 -33.59 5.97 -29.57
N SER A 145 -32.71 6.45 -30.45
CA SER A 145 -32.74 6.07 -31.89
C SER A 145 -32.46 4.58 -32.09
N SER A 146 -31.62 3.98 -31.23
CA SER A 146 -31.38 2.54 -31.14
C SER A 146 -31.84 2.02 -29.77
N PRO A 147 -33.08 1.52 -29.66
CA PRO A 147 -33.66 1.07 -28.39
C PRO A 147 -33.10 -0.30 -27.98
N ARG A 148 -32.93 -0.50 -26.68
CA ARG A 148 -32.52 -1.79 -26.10
C ARG A 148 -33.74 -2.68 -25.86
N LYS A 149 -33.51 -3.99 -25.65
CA LYS A 149 -34.63 -4.93 -25.41
C LYS A 149 -35.25 -4.67 -24.03
N ALA A 150 -36.57 -4.84 -23.94
CA ALA A 150 -37.27 -4.79 -22.66
C ALA A 150 -36.74 -5.87 -21.70
N ASN A 151 -36.52 -5.48 -20.45
CA ASN A 151 -35.89 -6.23 -19.36
C ASN A 151 -34.42 -6.62 -19.58
N GLU A 152 -33.71 -6.00 -20.52
CA GLU A 152 -32.26 -6.18 -20.67
C GLU A 152 -31.52 -5.55 -19.47
N PRO A 153 -30.59 -6.27 -18.82
CA PRO A 153 -29.74 -5.72 -17.77
C PRO A 153 -28.60 -4.90 -18.40
N VAL A 154 -28.53 -3.61 -18.06
CA VAL A 154 -27.58 -2.65 -18.66
C VAL A 154 -26.87 -1.88 -17.58
N VAL A 155 -25.56 -1.67 -17.75
CA VAL A 155 -24.79 -0.80 -16.86
C VAL A 155 -25.03 0.65 -17.26
N ILE A 156 -25.66 1.41 -16.38
CA ILE A 156 -25.84 2.87 -16.52
C ILE A 156 -24.93 3.55 -15.51
N THR A 157 -24.18 4.54 -15.98
CA THR A 157 -23.29 5.37 -15.16
C THR A 157 -23.94 6.72 -14.91
N LEU A 158 -24.05 7.13 -13.66
CA LEU A 158 -24.49 8.47 -13.26
C LEU A 158 -23.38 9.14 -12.46
N SER A 159 -22.89 10.28 -12.93
CA SER A 159 -21.64 10.83 -12.41
C SER A 159 -21.59 12.34 -12.46
N ASN A 160 -20.88 12.94 -11.52
CA ASN A 160 -20.52 14.36 -11.51
C ASN A 160 -19.03 14.59 -11.84
N CYS A 161 -18.32 13.55 -12.26
CA CYS A 161 -16.91 13.64 -12.62
C CYS A 161 -16.71 14.61 -13.80
N THR A 162 -15.53 15.20 -13.89
CA THR A 162 -15.17 16.02 -15.04
C THR A 162 -14.91 15.14 -16.28
N MET A 163 -14.87 15.76 -17.45
CA MET A 163 -14.57 15.08 -18.72
C MET A 163 -13.18 14.41 -18.75
N ASP A 164 -12.28 14.82 -17.84
CA ASP A 164 -10.92 14.30 -17.72
C ASP A 164 -10.75 13.30 -16.56
N GLU A 165 -11.87 12.87 -15.95
CA GLU A 165 -11.92 11.92 -14.85
C GLU A 165 -12.71 10.66 -15.22
N PHE A 166 -12.24 9.52 -14.72
CA PHE A 166 -12.95 8.26 -14.75
C PHE A 166 -13.91 8.17 -13.56
N THR A 167 -15.10 7.61 -13.80
CA THR A 167 -16.10 7.34 -12.75
C THR A 167 -16.03 5.88 -12.32
N CYS A 168 -15.67 5.65 -11.06
CA CYS A 168 -15.75 4.35 -10.41
C CYS A 168 -17.20 3.84 -10.32
N GLY A 169 -17.40 2.53 -10.17
CA GLY A 169 -18.74 1.94 -9.98
C GLY A 169 -19.45 2.38 -8.68
N ASP A 170 -18.69 2.86 -7.68
CA ASP A 170 -19.20 3.46 -6.45
C ASP A 170 -19.50 4.96 -6.57
N GLY A 171 -19.17 5.58 -7.71
CA GLY A 171 -19.37 7.00 -7.99
C GLY A 171 -18.19 7.90 -7.62
N LEU A 172 -17.06 7.34 -7.16
CA LEU A 172 -15.83 8.11 -6.95
C LEU A 172 -15.24 8.57 -8.29
N CYS A 173 -14.72 9.80 -8.32
CA CYS A 173 -14.01 10.35 -9.46
C CYS A 173 -12.50 10.20 -9.26
N ILE A 174 -11.83 9.61 -10.25
CA ILE A 174 -10.38 9.52 -10.29
C ILE A 174 -9.86 10.10 -11.61
N PRO A 175 -8.66 10.68 -11.67
CA PRO A 175 -8.05 11.10 -12.93
C PRO A 175 -7.97 9.95 -13.94
N PHE A 176 -8.21 10.19 -15.24
CA PHE A 176 -8.12 9.12 -16.25
C PHE A 176 -6.76 8.42 -16.31
N ARG A 177 -5.68 9.11 -15.94
CA ARG A 177 -4.33 8.52 -15.84
C ARG A 177 -4.22 7.41 -14.80
N ASP A 178 -5.13 7.39 -13.83
CA ASP A 178 -5.14 6.43 -12.73
C ASP A 178 -6.03 5.21 -13.07
N ARG A 179 -6.80 5.27 -14.17
CA ARG A 179 -7.48 4.10 -14.73
C ARG A 179 -6.47 3.15 -15.38
N CYS A 180 -6.56 1.86 -15.10
CA CYS A 180 -5.62 0.85 -15.59
C CYS A 180 -4.15 1.12 -15.17
N SER A 181 -3.96 1.79 -14.03
CA SER A 181 -2.65 2.15 -13.49
C SER A 181 -1.97 0.99 -12.74
N ASN A 182 -2.68 -0.12 -12.51
CA ASN A 182 -2.30 -1.27 -11.66
C ASN A 182 -2.14 -0.93 -10.17
N THR A 183 -2.36 0.32 -9.81
CA THR A 183 -2.87 0.65 -8.50
C THR A 183 -4.38 0.65 -8.60
N TYR A 184 -5.03 0.38 -7.48
CA TYR A 184 -6.45 0.61 -7.41
C TYR A 184 -6.57 1.95 -6.70
N GLU A 185 -7.44 2.81 -7.19
CA GLU A 185 -7.83 4.12 -6.71
C GLU A 185 -9.32 4.12 -6.37
N CYS A 186 -10.13 3.37 -7.12
CA CYS A 186 -11.52 3.09 -6.76
C CYS A 186 -11.62 2.23 -5.50
N ASN A 187 -12.69 2.41 -4.70
CA ASN A 187 -12.95 1.50 -3.57
C ASN A 187 -13.49 0.14 -4.03
N ASP A 188 -14.16 0.13 -5.18
CA ASP A 188 -14.78 -1.04 -5.78
C ASP A 188 -13.93 -1.69 -6.88
N MET A 189 -12.70 -1.20 -7.11
CA MET A 189 -11.70 -1.76 -8.04
C MET A 189 -12.07 -1.68 -9.53
N THR A 190 -13.12 -0.94 -9.88
CA THR A 190 -13.62 -0.84 -11.26
C THR A 190 -12.70 -0.10 -12.23
N ASP A 191 -11.75 0.67 -11.72
CA ASP A 191 -10.67 1.32 -12.46
C ASP A 191 -9.68 0.35 -13.11
N GLU A 192 -9.57 -0.86 -12.58
CA GLU A 192 -8.66 -1.90 -13.07
C GLU A 192 -9.36 -2.98 -13.90
N GLU A 193 -10.66 -2.83 -14.14
CA GLU A 193 -11.47 -3.73 -14.94
C GLU A 193 -11.40 -3.40 -16.45
N ASN A 194 -11.47 -4.44 -17.28
CA ASN A 194 -11.47 -4.33 -18.75
C ASN A 194 -10.28 -3.53 -19.32
N CYS A 195 -9.16 -3.54 -18.64
CA CYS A 195 -7.90 -3.01 -19.13
C CYS A 195 -7.26 -4.03 -20.08
N GLN A 196 -6.76 -3.58 -21.23
CA GLN A 196 -5.96 -4.42 -22.12
C GLN A 196 -4.57 -4.64 -21.49
N LYS A 197 -4.50 -5.53 -20.50
CA LYS A 197 -3.27 -5.83 -19.75
C LYS A 197 -2.41 -6.80 -20.57
N ASN A 198 -1.53 -6.26 -21.41
CA ASN A 198 -0.35 -7.02 -21.80
C ASN A 198 0.46 -7.29 -20.53
N TYR A 199 0.73 -8.55 -20.23
CA TYR A 199 1.55 -8.90 -19.07
C TYR A 199 2.88 -8.13 -19.15
N SER A 200 3.14 -7.29 -18.16
CA SER A 200 4.40 -6.57 -18.04
C SER A 200 5.20 -7.15 -16.87
N SER A 201 6.35 -7.74 -17.19
CA SER A 201 7.31 -8.20 -16.19
C SER A 201 7.98 -7.06 -15.42
N LEU A 202 7.73 -5.81 -15.83
CA LEU A 202 8.23 -4.61 -15.15
C LEU A 202 7.32 -4.17 -14.00
N MET A 203 6.07 -4.64 -13.97
CA MET A 203 5.07 -4.19 -12.98
C MET A 203 4.74 -5.30 -11.98
N PRO A 204 4.68 -4.98 -10.67
CA PRO A 204 4.28 -5.93 -9.65
C PRO A 204 2.84 -6.43 -9.87
N PRO A 205 2.49 -7.60 -9.31
CA PRO A 205 1.12 -8.09 -9.33
C PRO A 205 0.16 -7.11 -8.63
N PRO A 206 -1.03 -6.85 -9.22
CA PRO A 206 -2.01 -5.93 -8.65
C PRO A 206 -2.69 -6.56 -7.42
N GLN A 207 -2.21 -6.24 -6.22
CA GLN A 207 -2.81 -6.67 -4.94
C GLN A 207 -2.84 -5.51 -3.92
N ARG A 208 -3.89 -5.42 -3.10
CA ARG A 208 -3.97 -4.48 -1.97
C ARG A 208 -3.90 -5.19 -0.61
N PRO A 209 -2.89 -4.89 0.24
CA PRO A 209 -1.53 -4.51 -0.12
C PRO A 209 -0.80 -5.70 -0.77
N PHE A 210 0.20 -5.45 -1.62
CA PHE A 210 1.05 -6.52 -2.14
C PHE A 210 1.80 -7.17 -0.97
N LEU A 211 1.52 -8.45 -0.74
CA LEU A 211 2.13 -9.23 0.33
C LEU A 211 3.38 -9.90 -0.20
N LEU A 212 4.52 -9.53 0.36
CA LEU A 212 5.78 -10.17 0.06
C LEU A 212 6.35 -10.81 1.33
N ASN A 213 6.47 -12.13 1.28
CA ASN A 213 7.03 -12.91 2.37
C ASN A 213 8.52 -13.13 2.13
N ILE A 214 9.35 -12.64 3.03
CA ILE A 214 10.81 -12.72 2.97
C ILE A 214 11.29 -13.62 4.10
N THR A 215 11.80 -14.80 3.77
CA THR A 215 12.50 -15.65 4.74
C THR A 215 13.99 -15.58 4.47
N VAL A 216 14.75 -15.18 5.48
CA VAL A 216 16.21 -15.17 5.41
C VAL A 216 16.73 -16.36 6.20
N SER A 217 17.59 -17.16 5.59
CA SER A 217 18.27 -18.26 6.28
C SER A 217 19.76 -17.96 6.39
N LEU A 218 20.25 -17.79 7.61
CA LEU A 218 21.69 -17.73 7.86
C LEU A 218 22.22 -19.16 7.84
N THR A 219 23.03 -19.48 6.82
CA THR A 219 23.53 -20.84 6.58
C THR A 219 24.90 -21.07 7.19
N LYS A 220 25.79 -20.07 7.11
CA LYS A 220 27.15 -20.16 7.66
C LYS A 220 27.71 -18.76 7.95
N VAL A 221 28.41 -18.62 9.07
CA VAL A 221 29.37 -17.53 9.27
C VAL A 221 30.73 -18.01 8.78
N ALA A 222 31.24 -17.43 7.69
CA ALA A 222 32.42 -17.94 6.99
C ALA A 222 33.72 -17.45 7.62
N SER A 223 33.83 -16.15 7.90
CA SER A 223 35.01 -15.55 8.54
C SER A 223 34.62 -14.30 9.34
N VAL A 224 35.35 -14.04 10.43
CA VAL A 224 35.21 -12.84 11.26
C VAL A 224 36.60 -12.19 11.33
N ASP A 225 36.78 -11.05 10.69
CA ASP A 225 38.04 -10.31 10.67
C ASP A 225 37.93 -9.04 11.51
N ILE A 226 38.49 -9.11 12.72
CA ILE A 226 38.49 -7.98 13.66
C ILE A 226 39.43 -6.84 13.23
N VAL A 227 40.49 -7.13 12.47
CA VAL A 227 41.50 -6.14 12.06
C VAL A 227 40.95 -5.28 10.94
N SER A 228 40.38 -5.94 9.93
CA SER A 228 39.73 -5.26 8.80
C SER A 228 38.30 -4.81 9.12
N GLN A 229 37.79 -5.11 10.31
CA GLN A 229 36.40 -4.86 10.71
C GLN A 229 35.36 -5.44 9.75
N ASN A 230 35.59 -6.67 9.26
CA ASN A 230 34.74 -7.29 8.26
C ASN A 230 34.17 -8.63 8.73
N LEU A 231 32.95 -8.93 8.29
CA LEU A 231 32.25 -10.17 8.55
C LEU A 231 31.81 -10.80 7.22
N GLU A 232 32.14 -12.08 7.02
CA GLU A 232 31.68 -12.85 5.88
C GLU A 232 30.60 -13.85 6.32
N VAL A 233 29.41 -13.76 5.72
CA VAL A 233 28.29 -14.66 6.00
C VAL A 233 27.66 -15.20 4.73
N ARG A 234 27.07 -16.40 4.80
CA ARG A 234 26.30 -16.99 3.70
C ARG A 234 24.83 -16.99 4.04
N LEU A 235 24.04 -16.31 3.22
CA LEU A 235 22.60 -16.19 3.38
C LEU A 235 21.88 -16.89 2.22
N GLU A 236 20.75 -17.50 2.56
CA GLU A 236 19.77 -17.96 1.59
C GLU A 236 18.47 -17.17 1.80
N TRP A 237 18.10 -16.39 0.78
CA TRP A 237 16.88 -15.61 0.74
C TRP A 237 15.79 -16.41 0.05
N HIS A 238 14.59 -16.38 0.61
CA HIS A 238 13.37 -16.88 -0.01
C HIS A 238 12.34 -15.75 -0.06
N LEU A 239 12.03 -15.28 -1.26
CA LEU A 239 10.98 -14.30 -1.51
C LEU A 239 9.76 -15.03 -2.07
N GLU A 240 8.61 -14.89 -1.42
CA GLU A 240 7.38 -15.59 -1.79
C GLU A 240 6.25 -14.60 -2.03
N TRP A 241 5.59 -14.71 -3.19
CA TRP A 241 4.46 -13.87 -3.58
C TRP A 241 3.48 -14.64 -4.48
N TYR A 242 2.31 -14.05 -4.74
CA TYR A 242 1.31 -14.58 -5.68
C TYR A 242 1.19 -13.63 -6.89
N ASP A 243 0.99 -14.18 -8.09
CA ASP A 243 0.76 -13.39 -9.32
C ASP A 243 -0.49 -13.89 -10.02
N GLU A 244 -1.61 -13.19 -9.81
CA GLU A 244 -2.91 -13.55 -10.39
C GLU A 244 -2.97 -13.42 -11.91
N ARG A 245 -2.03 -12.70 -12.53
CA ARG A 245 -1.97 -12.50 -13.98
C ARG A 245 -1.39 -13.73 -14.70
N ARG A 246 -0.92 -14.74 -13.96
CA ARG A 246 -0.29 -15.94 -14.49
C ARG A 246 -1.18 -17.16 -14.33
N GLN A 247 -1.05 -18.05 -15.31
CA GLN A 247 -1.61 -19.40 -15.27
C GLN A 247 -0.49 -20.40 -15.55
N TYR A 248 -0.53 -21.53 -14.85
CA TYR A 248 0.47 -22.59 -14.94
C TYR A 248 -0.17 -23.89 -15.40
N HIS A 249 0.59 -24.69 -16.14
CA HIS A 249 0.11 -25.97 -16.66
C HIS A 249 0.79 -27.12 -15.93
N ASN A 250 0.02 -28.14 -15.55
CA ASN A 250 0.50 -29.42 -15.06
C ASN A 250 1.55 -29.33 -13.93
N LEU A 251 1.31 -28.48 -12.94
CA LEU A 251 2.22 -28.33 -11.79
C LEU A 251 2.42 -29.66 -11.06
N ALA A 252 3.69 -29.99 -10.81
CA ALA A 252 4.08 -31.14 -9.99
C ALA A 252 3.96 -30.82 -8.50
N ASP A 253 3.83 -31.86 -7.67
CA ASP A 253 3.81 -31.70 -6.21
C ASP A 253 5.18 -31.32 -5.65
N ASP A 254 6.27 -31.78 -6.29
CA ASP A 254 7.64 -31.37 -5.97
C ASP A 254 7.95 -30.01 -6.60
N PRO A 255 8.22 -28.94 -5.81
CA PRO A 255 8.55 -27.63 -6.32
C PRO A 255 9.81 -27.59 -7.20
N MET A 256 10.76 -28.51 -7.00
CA MET A 256 11.99 -28.56 -7.81
C MET A 256 11.74 -28.98 -9.26
N ARG A 257 10.58 -29.59 -9.54
CA ARG A 257 10.15 -29.92 -10.91
C ARG A 257 9.43 -28.76 -11.60
N ASN A 258 9.08 -27.71 -10.85
CA ASN A 258 8.38 -26.52 -11.32
C ASN A 258 9.33 -25.30 -11.39
N VAL A 259 10.61 -25.53 -11.70
CA VAL A 259 11.63 -24.47 -11.82
C VAL A 259 11.48 -23.77 -13.17
N PHE A 260 11.59 -22.45 -13.18
CA PHE A 260 11.64 -21.67 -14.43
C PHE A 260 13.02 -21.77 -15.06
N ASN A 261 13.08 -22.27 -16.29
CA ASN A 261 14.34 -22.35 -17.07
C ASN A 261 14.78 -20.97 -17.59
N GLN A 262 13.83 -20.08 -17.89
CA GLN A 262 14.08 -18.73 -18.38
C GLN A 262 13.25 -17.76 -17.54
N LEU A 263 13.93 -16.78 -16.93
CA LEU A 263 13.31 -15.77 -16.06
C LEU A 263 12.79 -14.56 -16.87
N GLU A 264 13.10 -14.50 -18.16
CA GLU A 264 12.68 -13.42 -19.04
C GLU A 264 11.16 -13.41 -19.16
N GLY A 265 10.57 -12.27 -18.82
CA GLY A 265 9.12 -12.11 -18.82
C GLY A 265 8.44 -12.53 -17.51
N LEU A 266 9.15 -12.90 -16.43
CA LEU A 266 8.54 -13.02 -15.10
C LEU A 266 8.86 -11.76 -14.28
N TRP A 267 7.85 -11.15 -13.66
CA TRP A 267 8.11 -10.12 -12.66
C TRP A 267 8.70 -10.79 -11.40
N ILE A 268 9.85 -10.29 -10.95
CA ILE A 268 10.59 -10.80 -9.78
C ILE A 268 10.93 -9.61 -8.87
N PRO A 269 10.70 -9.68 -7.55
CA PRO A 269 11.12 -8.63 -6.62
C PRO A 269 12.65 -8.45 -6.66
N ALA A 270 13.11 -7.22 -6.89
CA ALA A 270 14.53 -6.91 -7.01
C ALA A 270 15.13 -6.58 -5.63
N LEU A 271 15.71 -7.60 -4.98
CA LEU A 271 16.46 -7.47 -3.74
C LEU A 271 17.77 -6.70 -4.02
N VAL A 272 17.97 -5.59 -3.32
CA VAL A 272 19.19 -4.79 -3.38
C VAL A 272 19.78 -4.69 -1.98
N ASP A 273 21.07 -4.99 -1.88
CA ASP A 273 21.81 -4.96 -0.63
C ASP A 273 22.74 -3.72 -0.66
N GLU A 274 22.55 -2.79 0.29
CA GLU A 274 23.13 -1.44 0.21
C GLU A 274 24.62 -1.39 0.62
N GLU A 275 25.06 -2.30 1.49
CA GLU A 275 26.38 -2.23 2.15
C GLU A 275 27.34 -3.36 1.75
N SER A 276 26.89 -4.37 1.00
CA SER A 276 27.75 -5.52 0.65
C SER A 276 28.62 -5.20 -0.57
N LEU A 277 29.86 -4.82 -0.30
CA LEU A 277 30.95 -4.78 -1.27
C LEU A 277 31.16 -6.19 -1.86
N HIS A 278 30.56 -6.40 -3.03
CA HIS A 278 30.81 -7.50 -3.96
C HIS A 278 30.87 -8.90 -3.33
N GLY A 279 29.75 -9.64 -3.41
CA GLY A 279 29.81 -11.09 -3.43
C GLY A 279 30.80 -11.51 -4.52
N ARG A 280 31.97 -12.04 -4.10
CA ARG A 280 32.99 -12.56 -5.03
C ARG A 280 32.44 -13.73 -5.86
N ASP A 281 31.39 -14.37 -5.34
CA ASP A 281 30.64 -15.45 -5.97
C ASP A 281 29.37 -14.92 -6.66
N THR A 282 29.11 -15.41 -7.86
CA THR A 282 27.80 -15.23 -8.52
C THR A 282 26.71 -15.90 -7.68
N PRO A 283 25.63 -15.20 -7.30
CA PRO A 283 24.58 -15.80 -6.49
C PRO A 283 23.86 -16.91 -7.25
N LEU A 284 23.59 -18.04 -6.58
CA LEU A 284 22.75 -19.09 -7.14
C LEU A 284 21.29 -18.67 -6.97
N THR A 285 20.61 -18.38 -8.08
CA THR A 285 19.23 -17.89 -8.13
C THR A 285 18.34 -18.83 -8.94
N TYR A 286 17.17 -19.15 -8.41
CA TYR A 286 16.15 -19.89 -9.15
C TYR A 286 14.76 -19.54 -8.63
N VAL A 287 13.76 -19.62 -9.50
CA VAL A 287 12.36 -19.38 -9.16
C VAL A 287 11.57 -20.67 -9.35
N THR A 288 10.71 -21.00 -8.40
CA THR A 288 9.79 -22.14 -8.48
C THR A 288 8.36 -21.75 -8.23
N VAL A 289 7.42 -22.53 -8.79
CA VAL A 289 6.01 -22.47 -8.42
C VAL A 289 5.71 -23.55 -7.40
N VAL A 290 5.15 -23.17 -6.25
CA VAL A 290 4.68 -24.11 -5.24
C VAL A 290 3.20 -24.39 -5.47
N LYS A 291 2.88 -25.63 -5.81
CA LYS A 291 1.50 -26.10 -6.00
C LYS A 291 0.74 -26.08 -4.67
N GLN A 292 -0.35 -25.32 -4.62
CA GLN A 292 -1.22 -25.19 -3.45
C GLN A 292 -2.71 -25.15 -3.84
N GLY A 293 -3.02 -24.57 -5.01
CA GLY A 293 -4.39 -24.45 -5.51
C GLY A 293 -4.93 -25.71 -6.19
N THR A 294 -6.25 -25.76 -6.33
CA THR A 294 -6.94 -26.82 -7.09
C THR A 294 -6.86 -26.56 -8.59
N PRO A 295 -6.61 -27.59 -9.43
CA PRO A 295 -6.56 -27.40 -10.87
C PRO A 295 -7.94 -27.31 -11.51
N ILE A 296 -8.01 -26.59 -12.64
CA ILE A 296 -9.12 -26.62 -13.59
C ILE A 296 -8.72 -27.52 -14.75
N ARG A 297 -9.56 -28.50 -15.10
CA ARG A 297 -9.29 -29.38 -16.23
C ARG A 297 -9.60 -28.67 -17.55
N ALA A 298 -8.59 -28.48 -18.38
CA ALA A 298 -8.69 -27.91 -19.73
C ALA A 298 -8.25 -28.97 -20.75
N GLY A 299 -9.18 -29.81 -21.19
CA GLY A 299 -8.87 -30.95 -22.05
C GLY A 299 -8.03 -32.01 -21.36
N ASN A 300 -6.80 -32.23 -21.86
CA ASN A 300 -5.83 -33.16 -21.30
C ASN A 300 -4.87 -32.53 -20.28
N ASP A 301 -4.93 -31.20 -20.12
CA ASP A 301 -4.06 -30.46 -19.21
C ASP A 301 -4.82 -29.99 -17.97
N TYR A 302 -4.07 -29.90 -16.87
CA TYR A 302 -4.51 -29.24 -15.64
C TYR A 302 -3.97 -27.82 -15.60
N LEU A 303 -4.88 -26.86 -15.52
CA LEU A 303 -4.58 -25.45 -15.41
C LEU A 303 -4.63 -25.01 -13.95
N TYR A 304 -3.62 -24.27 -13.50
CA TYR A 304 -3.50 -23.75 -12.14
C TYR A 304 -3.44 -22.23 -12.18
N SER A 305 -4.25 -21.57 -11.37
CA SER A 305 -4.25 -20.11 -11.24
C SER A 305 -3.07 -19.63 -10.39
N GLY A 306 -2.35 -18.58 -10.84
CA GLY A 306 -1.28 -17.96 -10.06
C GLY A 306 -1.75 -17.16 -8.83
N LYS A 307 -3.07 -16.95 -8.70
CA LYS A 307 -3.69 -16.43 -7.47
C LYS A 307 -3.58 -17.41 -6.30
N ASP A 308 -3.69 -18.70 -6.58
CA ASP A 308 -3.75 -19.75 -5.55
C ASP A 308 -2.40 -20.49 -5.37
N ASN A 309 -1.45 -20.26 -6.28
CA ASN A 309 -0.16 -20.93 -6.30
C ASN A 309 0.95 -19.89 -6.16
N ARG A 310 1.70 -19.97 -5.04
CA ARG A 310 2.76 -19.00 -4.76
C ARG A 310 4.01 -19.27 -5.60
N LEU A 311 4.62 -18.18 -6.05
CA LEU A 311 5.97 -18.15 -6.56
C LEU A 311 6.95 -18.08 -5.39
N LYS A 312 8.07 -18.77 -5.52
CA LYS A 312 9.18 -18.75 -4.57
C LYS A 312 10.48 -18.49 -5.31
N HIS A 313 11.08 -17.33 -5.05
CA HIS A 313 12.42 -16.99 -5.52
C HIS A 313 13.44 -17.30 -4.44
N SER A 314 14.39 -18.17 -4.75
CA SER A 314 15.45 -18.57 -3.85
C SER A 314 16.78 -18.01 -4.34
N ILE A 315 17.49 -17.30 -3.47
CA ILE A 315 18.79 -16.68 -3.76
C ILE A 315 19.79 -17.12 -2.70
N LYS A 316 20.86 -17.82 -3.09
CA LYS A 316 21.98 -18.16 -2.20
C LYS A 316 23.17 -17.28 -2.55
N SER A 317 23.66 -16.52 -1.58
CA SER A 317 24.78 -15.59 -1.79
C SER A 317 25.71 -15.49 -0.57
N SER A 318 26.97 -15.16 -0.85
CA SER A 318 28.01 -14.84 0.13
C SER A 318 28.08 -13.32 0.30
N TYR A 319 27.93 -12.86 1.54
CA TYR A 319 27.91 -11.45 1.93
C TYR A 319 29.18 -11.10 2.67
N TYR A 320 29.87 -10.06 2.19
CA TYR A 320 31.01 -9.45 2.88
C TYR A 320 30.58 -8.08 3.36
N ILE A 321 30.39 -7.94 4.66
CA ILE A 321 29.89 -6.71 5.27
C ILE A 321 30.94 -6.09 6.18
N THR A 322 30.98 -4.77 6.22
CA THR A 322 31.77 -4.03 7.20
C THR A 322 30.99 -3.97 8.50
N CYS A 323 31.62 -4.40 9.59
CA CYS A 323 31.05 -4.44 10.92
C CYS A 323 31.98 -3.75 11.92
N ASN A 324 31.52 -2.63 12.48
CA ASN A 324 32.28 -1.90 13.49
C ASN A 324 32.25 -2.67 14.83
N PHE A 325 33.28 -3.47 15.07
CA PHE A 325 33.40 -4.28 16.29
C PHE A 325 33.73 -3.41 17.51
N ASN A 326 32.92 -3.49 18.58
CA ASN A 326 33.19 -2.85 19.86
C ASN A 326 34.05 -3.78 20.74
N LEU A 327 35.32 -3.40 20.96
CA LEU A 327 36.29 -4.18 21.73
C LEU A 327 36.52 -3.68 23.17
N GLU A 328 35.68 -2.76 23.68
CA GLU A 328 35.84 -2.17 25.03
C GLU A 328 35.92 -3.22 26.15
N ASN A 329 35.12 -4.28 26.05
CA ASN A 329 35.04 -5.35 27.06
C ASN A 329 35.71 -6.65 26.61
N TYR A 330 36.76 -6.58 25.78
CA TYR A 330 37.49 -7.77 25.33
C TYR A 330 38.04 -8.57 26.52
N PRO A 331 37.88 -9.92 26.59
CA PRO A 331 37.29 -10.86 25.61
C PRO A 331 35.82 -11.24 25.87
N PHE A 332 35.09 -10.47 26.67
CA PHE A 332 33.67 -10.69 27.01
C PHE A 332 32.73 -9.85 26.12
N ASP A 333 33.24 -9.39 24.99
CA ASP A 333 32.57 -8.53 24.04
C ASP A 333 31.40 -9.24 23.32
N LYS A 334 30.41 -8.42 22.96
CA LYS A 334 29.27 -8.81 22.12
C LYS A 334 29.25 -7.91 20.91
N GLN A 335 29.18 -8.53 19.74
CA GLN A 335 29.21 -7.83 18.46
C GLN A 335 27.85 -7.91 17.79
N THR A 336 27.40 -6.82 17.20
CA THR A 336 26.15 -6.76 16.43
C THR A 336 26.45 -6.16 15.07
N CYS A 337 26.40 -6.99 14.03
CA CYS A 337 26.57 -6.58 12.65
C CYS A 337 25.21 -6.49 11.96
N ALA A 338 25.00 -5.47 11.15
CA ALA A 338 23.75 -5.23 10.44
C ALA A 338 23.95 -5.46 8.94
N ILE A 339 22.95 -6.04 8.29
CA ILE A 339 22.88 -6.19 6.84
C ILE A 339 21.59 -5.53 6.39
N THR A 340 21.71 -4.40 5.71
CA THR A 340 20.59 -3.62 5.22
C THR A 340 20.25 -4.01 3.79
N PHE A 341 18.97 -4.28 3.55
CA PHE A 341 18.45 -4.62 2.23
C PHE A 341 17.18 -3.85 1.93
N SER A 342 16.92 -3.62 0.65
CA SER A 342 15.71 -2.98 0.14
C SER A 342 15.18 -3.67 -1.11
N ILE A 343 13.93 -3.40 -1.46
CA ILE A 343 13.33 -3.92 -2.69
C ILE A 343 13.06 -2.76 -3.64
N SER A 344 13.91 -2.64 -4.66
CA SER A 344 14.00 -1.43 -5.48
C SER A 344 12.80 -1.25 -6.42
N ASN A 345 12.32 -2.35 -7.04
CA ASN A 345 11.21 -2.32 -7.99
C ASN A 345 9.81 -2.21 -7.37
N LEU A 346 9.75 -1.88 -6.07
CA LEU A 346 8.50 -1.67 -5.32
C LEU A 346 8.38 -0.26 -4.72
N ALA A 347 9.29 0.66 -5.05
CA ALA A 347 9.37 1.98 -4.43
C ALA A 347 8.08 2.83 -4.53
N GLY A 348 7.25 2.64 -5.56
CA GLY A 348 6.00 3.37 -5.78
C GLY A 348 4.72 2.64 -5.37
N TYR A 349 4.81 1.41 -4.87
CA TYR A 349 3.63 0.55 -4.65
C TYR A 349 3.35 0.32 -3.15
N PRO A 350 2.06 0.17 -2.75
CA PRO A 350 1.70 -0.17 -1.38
C PRO A 350 2.03 -1.65 -1.08
N VAL A 351 3.14 -1.87 -0.39
CA VAL A 351 3.66 -3.20 -0.05
C VAL A 351 3.62 -3.43 1.45
N LYS A 352 3.30 -4.67 1.84
CA LYS A 352 3.44 -5.14 3.21
C LYS A 352 4.44 -6.29 3.25
N LEU A 353 5.60 -6.00 3.83
CA LEU A 353 6.65 -6.98 4.04
C LEU A 353 6.35 -7.79 5.29
N GLN A 354 6.44 -9.11 5.16
CA GLN A 354 6.40 -10.04 6.29
C GLN A 354 7.56 -10.99 6.15
N GLY A 355 8.06 -11.53 7.26
CA GLY A 355 9.23 -12.37 7.17
C GLY A 355 9.71 -12.92 8.47
N SER A 356 10.63 -13.87 8.34
CA SER A 356 11.26 -14.54 9.47
C SER A 356 12.73 -14.79 9.16
N LEU A 357 13.54 -14.81 10.21
CA LEU A 357 14.92 -15.27 10.14
C LEU A 357 14.96 -16.71 10.64
N LYS A 358 15.57 -17.59 9.85
CA LYS A 358 15.84 -18.98 10.23
C LYS A 358 17.34 -19.17 10.37
N ASP A 359 17.76 -19.72 11.51
CA ASP A 359 19.12 -20.19 11.66
C ASP A 359 19.20 -21.66 11.23
N GLN A 360 19.95 -21.95 10.17
CA GLN A 360 20.18 -23.32 9.69
C GLN A 360 21.49 -23.90 10.24
N GLY A 361 21.78 -23.66 11.52
CA GLY A 361 22.99 -24.16 12.18
C GLY A 361 24.25 -23.39 11.81
N SER A 362 24.11 -22.10 11.54
CA SER A 362 25.19 -21.22 11.08
C SER A 362 26.32 -21.00 12.08
N GLY A 363 26.06 -21.22 13.37
CA GLY A 363 27.08 -21.21 14.43
C GLY A 363 27.95 -22.46 14.48
N ARG A 364 27.65 -23.51 13.70
CA ARG A 364 28.45 -24.74 13.67
C ARG A 364 29.78 -24.48 12.95
N GLY A 365 30.89 -24.68 13.67
CA GLY A 365 32.25 -24.52 13.15
C GLY A 365 32.93 -23.21 13.52
N LEU A 366 32.26 -22.29 14.22
CA LEU A 366 32.93 -21.14 14.83
C LEU A 366 33.70 -21.58 16.08
N THR A 367 35.02 -21.46 16.04
CA THR A 367 35.91 -21.78 17.16
C THR A 367 35.87 -20.67 18.22
N GLU A 368 36.00 -19.42 17.80
CA GLU A 368 36.16 -18.25 18.68
C GLU A 368 34.83 -17.59 19.12
N TYR A 369 33.79 -17.71 18.31
CA TYR A 369 32.50 -17.04 18.56
C TYR A 369 31.36 -18.06 18.68
N VAL A 370 30.29 -17.62 19.32
CA VAL A 370 28.98 -18.27 19.34
C VAL A 370 27.98 -17.29 18.76
N LEU A 371 27.07 -17.80 17.94
CA LEU A 371 25.96 -17.01 17.45
C LEU A 371 24.94 -16.78 18.57
N SER A 372 24.58 -15.54 18.81
CA SER A 372 23.50 -15.16 19.75
C SER A 372 22.17 -15.05 19.00
N ASN A 373 21.12 -14.54 19.66
CA ASN A 373 19.79 -14.39 19.07
C ASN A 373 19.83 -13.37 17.91
N THR A 374 19.96 -13.86 16.69
CA THR A 374 19.90 -13.07 15.46
C THR A 374 18.46 -12.66 15.19
N SER A 375 18.26 -11.49 14.60
CA SER A 375 16.90 -10.95 14.39
C SER A 375 16.77 -10.27 13.05
N LEU A 376 15.58 -10.33 12.48
CA LEU A 376 15.20 -9.60 11.28
C LEU A 376 14.22 -8.48 11.67
N ALA A 377 14.53 -7.25 11.30
CA ALA A 377 13.61 -6.12 11.39
C ALA A 377 13.15 -5.75 9.98
N LEU A 378 11.84 -5.71 9.76
CA LEU A 378 11.26 -5.32 8.47
C LEU A 378 10.63 -3.93 8.59
N GLY A 379 10.96 -3.06 7.65
CA GLY A 379 10.32 -1.77 7.43
C GLY A 379 9.27 -1.84 6.32
N SER A 380 8.89 -0.68 5.79
CA SER A 380 7.88 -0.58 4.72
C SER A 380 8.40 -1.01 3.34
N LYS A 381 9.71 -0.89 3.08
CA LYS A 381 10.32 -1.12 1.74
C LYS A 381 11.62 -1.92 1.77
N GLY A 382 12.01 -2.41 2.93
CA GLY A 382 13.26 -3.11 3.15
C GLY A 382 13.34 -3.62 4.58
N GLY A 383 14.53 -4.05 4.99
CA GLY A 383 14.76 -4.53 6.33
C GLY A 383 16.23 -4.58 6.69
N VAL A 384 16.47 -4.96 7.94
CA VAL A 384 17.80 -5.12 8.50
C VAL A 384 17.91 -6.48 9.14
N VAL A 385 18.89 -7.27 8.72
CA VAL A 385 19.27 -8.52 9.37
C VAL A 385 20.37 -8.21 10.39
N PHE A 386 20.10 -8.50 11.66
CA PHE A 386 21.07 -8.35 12.74
C PHE A 386 21.74 -9.69 13.04
N VAL A 387 23.04 -9.77 12.75
CA VAL A 387 23.91 -10.89 13.10
C VAL A 387 24.59 -10.56 14.42
N ARG A 388 24.25 -11.29 15.49
CA ARG A 388 24.82 -11.10 16.82
C ARG A 388 25.81 -12.20 17.14
N LEU A 389 27.03 -11.82 17.47
CA LEU A 389 28.13 -12.72 17.82
C LEU A 389 28.56 -12.46 19.26
N GLN A 390 28.81 -13.53 20.00
CA GLN A 390 29.37 -13.48 21.36
C GLN A 390 30.68 -14.25 21.38
N ARG A 391 31.76 -13.63 21.87
CA ARG A 391 33.06 -14.31 21.97
C ARG A 391 33.02 -15.41 23.03
N LYS A 392 33.72 -16.52 22.78
CA LYS A 392 33.97 -17.56 23.78
C LYS A 392 35.17 -17.14 24.65
N PRO A 393 34.97 -16.87 25.95
CA PRO A 393 36.08 -16.42 26.80
C PRO A 393 37.02 -17.57 27.20
N THR A 394 36.64 -18.83 26.98
CA THR A 394 37.35 -20.02 27.48
C THR A 394 38.83 -20.05 27.13
N TYR A 395 39.18 -19.75 25.87
CA TYR A 395 40.58 -19.73 25.44
C TYR A 395 41.37 -18.65 26.19
N HIS A 396 40.85 -17.41 26.24
CA HIS A 396 41.52 -16.30 26.92
C HIS A 396 41.64 -16.53 28.43
N LEU A 397 40.62 -17.11 29.05
CA LEU A 397 40.65 -17.44 30.46
C LEU A 397 41.79 -18.43 30.76
N VAL A 398 41.93 -19.49 29.98
CA VAL A 398 42.95 -20.54 30.20
C VAL A 398 44.35 -20.08 29.82
N SER A 399 44.51 -19.34 28.72
CA SER A 399 45.82 -18.96 28.21
C SER A 399 46.39 -17.69 28.83
N THR A 400 45.54 -16.79 29.31
CA THR A 400 45.95 -15.46 29.79
C THR A 400 45.58 -15.23 31.25
N TYR A 401 44.29 -15.35 31.60
CA TYR A 401 43.84 -14.98 32.95
C TYR A 401 44.35 -15.96 34.02
N ILE A 402 44.30 -17.27 33.77
CA ILE A 402 44.79 -18.26 34.73
C ILE A 402 46.30 -18.11 34.97
N PRO A 403 47.18 -18.03 33.95
CA PRO A 403 48.61 -17.81 34.18
C PRO A 403 48.93 -16.52 34.92
N VAL A 404 48.27 -15.39 34.57
CA VAL A 404 48.47 -14.12 35.27
C VAL A 404 48.04 -14.22 36.73
N LEU A 405 46.88 -14.83 37.00
CA LEU A 405 46.41 -15.05 38.36
C LEU A 405 47.36 -15.96 39.16
N LEU A 406 47.95 -16.98 38.53
CA LEU A 406 48.96 -17.82 39.19
C LEU A 406 50.23 -17.03 39.51
N LEU A 407 50.68 -16.15 38.61
CA LEU A 407 51.81 -15.26 38.87
C LEU A 407 51.51 -14.28 40.01
N ASP A 408 50.30 -13.72 40.05
CA ASP A 408 49.87 -12.85 41.15
C ASP A 408 49.82 -13.60 42.48
N VAL A 409 49.34 -14.85 42.49
CA VAL A 409 49.32 -15.70 43.69
C VAL A 409 50.73 -16.03 44.16
N ILE A 410 51.66 -16.33 43.24
CA ILE A 410 53.07 -16.57 43.59
C ILE A 410 53.69 -15.29 44.15
N GLY A 411 53.48 -14.14 43.50
CA GLY A 411 53.97 -12.85 43.93
C GLY A 411 53.37 -12.39 45.27
N TYR A 412 52.12 -12.73 45.57
CA TYR A 412 51.52 -12.48 46.88
C TYR A 412 52.04 -13.47 47.93
N GLY A 413 52.34 -14.71 47.53
CA GLY A 413 52.88 -15.75 48.40
C GLY A 413 54.25 -15.43 48.98
N THR A 414 55.09 -14.68 48.25
CA THR A 414 56.40 -14.24 48.76
C THR A 414 56.29 -13.33 49.99
N LEU A 415 55.17 -12.62 50.18
CA LEU A 415 54.95 -11.77 51.37
C LEU A 415 54.84 -12.56 52.69
N PHE A 416 54.64 -13.88 52.63
CA PHE A 416 54.53 -14.74 53.82
C PHE A 416 55.82 -15.49 54.16
N ILE A 417 56.90 -15.28 53.40
CA ILE A 417 58.21 -15.86 53.69
C ILE A 417 58.86 -15.05 54.83
N SER A 418 59.51 -15.74 55.79
CA SER A 418 60.13 -15.12 56.96
C SER A 418 61.36 -14.31 56.56
N ALA A 419 61.57 -13.17 57.23
CA ALA A 419 62.66 -12.24 56.93
C ALA A 419 64.09 -12.80 57.13
N ASP A 420 64.23 -14.02 57.68
CA ASP A 420 65.52 -14.69 57.81
C ASP A 420 65.98 -15.39 56.52
N ASP A 421 65.05 -15.64 55.56
CA ASP A 421 65.33 -16.24 54.23
C ASP A 421 65.46 -15.18 53.12
N PHE A 422 65.90 -13.96 53.48
CA PHE A 422 65.89 -12.74 52.64
C PHE A 422 66.66 -12.82 51.31
N GLN A 423 67.55 -13.81 51.10
CA GLN A 423 68.20 -14.00 49.79
C GLN A 423 67.24 -14.57 48.73
N VAL A 424 66.17 -15.24 49.15
CA VAL A 424 65.18 -15.86 48.26
C VAL A 424 64.12 -14.84 47.82
N ASP A 425 63.79 -13.89 48.69
CA ASP A 425 62.76 -12.87 48.45
C ASP A 425 63.08 -11.88 47.32
N PHE A 426 64.36 -11.69 46.97
CA PHE A 426 64.76 -10.79 45.88
C PHE A 426 64.79 -11.47 44.50
N ILE A 427 64.86 -12.80 44.45
CA ILE A 427 65.04 -13.57 43.20
C ILE A 427 63.68 -13.97 42.58
N ILE A 428 62.66 -14.20 43.41
CA ILE A 428 61.32 -14.66 42.98
C ILE A 428 60.43 -13.56 42.35
N PRO A 429 60.49 -12.26 42.73
CA PRO A 429 59.62 -11.23 42.15
C PRO A 429 60.07 -10.67 40.78
N LEU A 430 61.18 -11.17 40.21
CA LEU A 430 61.73 -10.80 38.90
C LEU A 430 61.41 -11.89 37.87
#